data_AF-A0A7C5PQ12-F1
#
_entry.id   AF-A0A7C5PQ12-F1
#
_cell.length_a   1.000
_cell.length_b   1.000
_cell.length_c   1.000
_cell.angle_alpha   90.00
_cell.angle_beta   90.00
_cell.angle_gamma   90.00
#
_symmetry.space_group_name_H-M   'P 1'
#
loop_
_entity.id
_entity.type
_entity.pdbx_description
1 polymer ?
#
loop_
_entity_poly.entity_id
_entity_poly.type
_entity_poly.pdbx_seq_one_letter_code
_entity_poly.pdbx_strand_id
1 'polypeptide(L)'
;MVENKIPKNSLPETFDTFEEMAEFWDTHDVTDYEEFLTPVEVSVSPHPEHEYVITLSDALNSTLRKVQQQERVPLNTLVNLWVQEKLQQYAKTPVTTRG
;
A
#
# COMPACT_ATOMS: atom_id res chain seq x y z
N MET A 1 -3.99 -36.39 12.83
CA MET A 1 -3.27 -37.26 11.87
C MET A 1 -2.57 -36.32 10.92
N VAL A 2 -1.25 -36.12 11.07
CA VAL A 2 -0.48 -35.29 10.15
C VAL A 2 0.03 -36.24 9.09
N GLU A 3 -0.57 -36.18 7.90
CA GLU A 3 -0.20 -37.04 6.80
C GLU A 3 1.16 -36.57 6.28
N ASN A 4 2.21 -37.37 6.48
CA ASN A 4 3.52 -37.16 5.86
C ASN A 4 3.35 -37.28 4.34
N LYS A 5 3.09 -36.15 3.67
CA LYS A 5 3.20 -36.05 2.22
C LYS A 5 4.67 -35.85 1.89
N ILE A 6 5.33 -36.95 1.52
CA ILE A 6 6.60 -36.88 0.81
C ILE A 6 6.33 -36.06 -0.46
N PRO A 7 7.01 -34.92 -0.68
CA PRO A 7 6.78 -34.12 -1.88
C PRO A 7 7.05 -34.99 -3.10
N LYS A 8 6.09 -35.00 -4.03
CA LYS A 8 6.08 -35.95 -5.17
C LYS A 8 7.30 -35.80 -6.08
N ASN A 9 8.07 -34.72 -5.98
CA ASN A 9 9.38 -34.52 -6.60
C ASN A 9 10.24 -33.57 -5.72
N SER A 10 11.54 -33.85 -5.60
CA SER A 10 12.50 -32.97 -4.93
C SER A 10 12.70 -31.66 -5.70
N LEU A 11 12.86 -30.54 -4.98
CA LEU A 11 13.19 -29.25 -5.57
C LEU A 11 14.60 -29.31 -6.21
N PRO A 12 14.79 -28.95 -7.48
CA PRO A 12 16.11 -28.89 -8.10
C PRO A 12 17.02 -27.87 -7.40
N GLU A 13 18.32 -28.18 -7.25
CA GLU A 13 19.28 -27.21 -6.72
C GLU A 13 19.48 -26.01 -7.66
N THR A 14 19.34 -26.24 -8.96
CA THR A 14 19.45 -25.22 -10.01
C THR A 14 18.47 -25.51 -11.14
N PHE A 15 18.04 -24.45 -11.83
CA PHE A 15 17.37 -24.52 -13.13
C PHE A 15 18.35 -24.04 -14.20
N ASP A 16 18.42 -24.74 -15.33
CA ASP A 16 19.32 -24.36 -16.42
C ASP A 16 18.74 -23.17 -17.21
N THR A 17 17.41 -23.00 -17.19
CA THR A 17 16.70 -21.90 -17.86
C THR A 17 15.51 -21.36 -17.07
N PHE A 18 15.06 -20.15 -17.39
CA PHE A 18 13.82 -19.58 -16.84
C PHE A 18 12.56 -20.33 -17.29
N GLU A 19 12.58 -20.91 -18.50
CA GLU A 19 11.45 -21.66 -19.04
C GLU A 19 11.24 -22.97 -18.28
N GLU A 20 12.33 -23.68 -17.96
CA GLU A 20 12.32 -24.87 -17.10
C GLU A 20 11.80 -24.56 -15.68
N MET A 21 12.22 -23.43 -15.10
CA MET A 21 11.70 -22.97 -13.79
C MET A 21 10.18 -22.73 -13.86
N ALA A 22 9.69 -22.09 -14.92
CA ALA A 22 8.28 -21.83 -15.10
C ALA A 22 7.48 -23.13 -15.27
N GLU A 23 7.93 -24.04 -16.13
CA GLU A 23 7.29 -25.35 -16.34
C GLU A 23 7.23 -26.18 -15.05
N PHE A 24 8.26 -26.10 -14.21
CA PHE A 24 8.26 -26.72 -12.89
C PHE A 24 7.15 -26.14 -12.00
N TRP A 25 7.08 -24.82 -11.84
CA TRP A 25 6.08 -24.17 -10.98
C TRP A 25 4.65 -24.18 -11.54
N ASP A 26 4.45 -24.40 -12.83
CA ASP A 26 3.13 -24.64 -13.41
C ASP A 26 2.46 -25.90 -12.85
N THR A 27 3.26 -26.85 -12.34
CA THR A 27 2.79 -28.14 -11.84
C THR A 27 3.02 -28.37 -10.34
N HIS A 28 3.78 -27.48 -9.68
CA HIS A 28 4.17 -27.61 -8.27
C HIS A 28 3.67 -26.41 -7.45
N ASP A 29 3.18 -26.67 -6.24
CA ASP A 29 2.77 -25.62 -5.30
C ASP A 29 3.95 -25.21 -4.41
N VAL A 30 4.18 -23.91 -4.25
CA VAL A 30 5.22 -23.37 -3.37
C VAL A 30 5.01 -23.79 -1.91
N THR A 31 3.77 -24.05 -1.49
CA THR A 31 3.48 -24.51 -0.12
C THR A 31 4.00 -25.92 0.17
N ASP A 32 4.28 -26.73 -0.87
CA ASP A 32 4.87 -28.06 -0.68
C ASP A 32 6.37 -28.00 -0.35
N TYR A 33 6.98 -26.81 -0.43
CA TYR A 33 8.42 -26.56 -0.24
C TYR A 33 8.70 -25.59 0.93
N GLU A 34 7.79 -25.49 1.91
CA GLU A 34 7.90 -24.59 3.07
C GLU A 34 9.23 -24.70 3.83
N GLU A 35 9.87 -25.88 3.85
CA GLU A 35 11.17 -26.09 4.49
C GLU A 35 12.32 -25.28 3.85
N PHE A 36 12.16 -24.86 2.59
CA PHE A 36 13.11 -24.02 1.86
C PHE A 36 12.76 -22.53 1.95
N LEU A 37 11.61 -22.18 2.55
CA LEU A 37 11.15 -20.79 2.67
C LEU A 37 11.57 -20.18 4.02
N THR A 38 11.74 -18.87 4.03
CA THR A 38 11.96 -18.11 5.27
C THR A 38 10.67 -17.42 5.69
N PRO A 39 10.23 -17.54 6.95
CA PRO A 39 9.03 -16.85 7.43
C PRO A 39 9.24 -15.33 7.39
N VAL A 40 8.22 -14.61 6.90
CA VAL A 40 8.18 -13.15 6.87
C VAL A 40 6.94 -12.66 7.61
N GLU A 41 7.13 -11.71 8.51
CA GLU A 41 6.04 -11.01 9.20
C GLU A 41 5.32 -10.08 8.22
N VAL A 42 4.05 -10.33 7.95
CA VAL A 42 3.20 -9.49 7.10
C VAL A 42 2.13 -8.84 7.96
N SER A 43 2.10 -7.52 8.01
CA SER A 43 1.01 -6.77 8.65
C SER A 43 -0.06 -6.45 7.61
N VAL A 44 -1.22 -7.10 7.73
CA VAL A 44 -2.41 -6.76 6.94
C VAL A 44 -3.29 -5.86 7.80
N SER A 45 -3.37 -4.57 7.48
CA SER A 45 -4.27 -3.65 8.19
C SER A 45 -5.72 -3.90 7.76
N PRO A 46 -6.65 -4.20 8.69
CA PRO A 46 -8.07 -4.43 8.35
C PRO A 46 -8.79 -3.15 7.90
N HIS A 47 -8.16 -1.99 8.13
CA HIS A 47 -8.59 -0.69 7.62
C HIS A 47 -7.51 -0.20 6.67
N PRO A 48 -7.60 -0.46 5.36
CA PRO A 48 -6.68 0.15 4.42
C PRO A 48 -6.79 1.67 4.55
N GLU A 49 -5.66 2.38 4.65
CA GLU A 49 -5.69 3.83 4.56
C GLU A 49 -6.34 4.22 3.23
N HIS A 50 -7.40 5.03 3.28
CA HIS A 50 -8.06 5.48 2.07
C HIS A 50 -7.18 6.54 1.40
N GLU A 51 -6.57 6.17 0.28
CA GLU A 51 -5.90 7.12 -0.59
C GLU A 51 -6.93 7.79 -1.51
N TYR A 52 -7.05 9.12 -1.38
CA TYR A 52 -7.90 9.92 -2.25
C TYR A 52 -7.04 10.69 -3.24
N VAL A 53 -7.34 10.52 -4.54
CA VAL A 53 -6.72 11.31 -5.60
C VAL A 53 -7.59 12.54 -5.85
N ILE A 54 -7.01 13.72 -5.67
CA ILE A 54 -7.69 15.00 -5.88
C ILE A 54 -6.94 15.78 -6.95
N THR A 55 -7.66 16.27 -7.97
CA THR A 55 -7.08 17.16 -8.98
C THR A 55 -6.91 18.56 -8.39
N LEU A 56 -5.70 19.10 -8.48
CA LEU A 56 -5.36 20.45 -8.06
C LEU A 56 -4.98 21.30 -9.28
N SER A 57 -5.22 22.60 -9.21
CA SER A 57 -4.68 23.52 -10.23
C SER A 57 -3.16 23.62 -10.11
N ASP A 58 -2.48 23.91 -11.23
CA ASP A 58 -1.02 24.04 -11.28
C ASP A 58 -0.48 25.10 -10.31
N ALA A 59 -1.21 26.23 -10.20
CA ALA A 59 -0.88 27.30 -9.27
C ALA A 59 -0.95 26.84 -7.80
N LEU A 60 -1.96 26.03 -7.46
CA LEU A 60 -2.11 25.49 -6.11
C LEU A 60 -1.01 24.47 -5.81
N ASN A 61 -0.78 23.51 -6.71
CA ASN A 61 0.29 22.51 -6.58
C ASN A 61 1.67 23.17 -6.41
N SER A 62 1.95 24.23 -7.19
CA SER A 62 3.20 24.99 -7.08
C SER A 62 3.36 25.65 -5.71
N THR A 63 2.29 26.23 -5.17
CA THR A 63 2.29 26.85 -3.84
C THR A 63 2.48 25.80 -2.74
N LEU A 64 1.74 24.70 -2.83
CA LEU A 64 1.81 23.58 -1.90
C LEU A 64 3.23 23.01 -1.77
N ARG A 65 3.92 22.83 -2.90
CA ARG A 65 5.31 22.35 -2.91
C ARG A 65 6.30 23.31 -2.26
N LYS A 66 6.11 24.63 -2.44
CA LYS A 66 6.94 25.63 -1.75
C LYS A 66 6.77 25.53 -0.24
N VAL A 67 5.53 25.44 0.24
CA VAL A 67 5.25 25.29 1.67
C VAL A 67 5.83 23.98 2.20
N GLN A 68 5.65 22.87 1.47
CA GLN A 68 6.23 21.57 1.83
C GLN A 68 7.75 21.67 2.04
N GLN A 69 8.47 22.37 1.15
CA GLN A 69 9.91 22.56 1.25
C GLN A 69 10.32 23.45 2.43
N GLN A 70 9.54 24.48 2.72
CA GLN A 70 9.81 25.41 3.82
C GLN A 70 9.56 24.76 5.18
N GLU A 71 8.42 24.09 5.35
CA GLU A 71 7.98 23.50 6.60
C GLU A 71 8.57 22.10 6.85
N ARG A 72 9.10 21.44 5.80
CA ARG A 72 9.59 20.05 5.81
C ARG A 72 8.54 19.03 6.29
N VAL A 73 7.26 19.35 6.10
CA VAL A 73 6.13 18.49 6.43
C VAL A 73 5.61 17.84 5.14
N PRO A 74 5.27 16.54 5.14
CA PRO A 74 4.64 15.88 4.00
C PRO A 74 3.36 16.57 3.52
N LEU A 75 3.15 16.56 2.20
CA LEU A 75 2.03 17.27 1.58
C LEU A 75 0.66 16.73 2.04
N ASN A 76 0.53 15.41 2.20
CA ASN A 76 -0.69 14.78 2.72
C ASN A 76 -1.04 15.29 4.12
N THR A 77 -0.04 15.44 5.01
CA THR A 77 -0.23 15.98 6.36
C THR A 77 -0.71 17.43 6.31
N LEU A 78 -0.08 18.28 5.49
CA LEU A 78 -0.47 19.68 5.34
C LEU A 78 -1.91 19.82 4.83
N VAL A 79 -2.26 19.08 3.78
CA VAL A 79 -3.60 19.12 3.19
C VAL A 79 -4.65 18.64 4.19
N ASN A 80 -4.40 17.54 4.89
CA ASN A 80 -5.32 17.04 5.92
C ASN A 80 -5.55 18.07 7.03
N LEU A 81 -4.49 18.69 7.54
CA LEU A 81 -4.58 19.71 8.58
C LEU A 81 -5.43 20.90 8.10
N TRP A 82 -5.12 21.46 6.94
CA TRP A 82 -5.83 22.64 6.43
C TRP A 82 -7.29 22.34 6.09
N VAL A 83 -7.59 21.16 5.56
CA VAL A 83 -8.99 20.74 5.31
C VAL A 83 -9.75 20.68 6.64
N GLN A 84 -9.18 20.07 7.69
CA GLN A 84 -9.79 20.03 9.02
C GLN A 84 -10.02 21.43 9.59
N GLU A 85 -9.02 22.31 9.53
CA GLU A 85 -9.13 23.70 9.98
C GLU A 85 -10.23 24.47 9.25
N LYS A 86 -10.34 24.31 7.92
CA LYS A 86 -11.40 24.95 7.13
C LYS A 86 -12.77 24.42 7.49
N LEU A 87 -12.94 23.11 7.62
CA LEU A 87 -14.21 22.52 8.03
C LEU A 87 -14.65 23.00 9.42
N GLN A 88 -13.72 23.14 10.36
CA GLN A 88 -14.01 23.72 11.67
C GLN A 88 -14.46 25.19 11.59
N GLN A 89 -13.87 25.99 10.69
CA GLN A 89 -14.29 27.38 10.46
C GLN A 89 -15.71 27.44 9.87
N TYR A 90 -16.03 26.58 8.90
CA TYR A 90 -17.38 26.46 8.34
C TYR A 90 -18.41 26.04 9.38
N ALA A 91 -18.09 25.04 10.20
CA ALA A 91 -19.00 24.56 11.26
C ALA A 91 -19.26 25.62 12.35
N LYS A 92 -18.32 26.53 12.60
CA LYS A 92 -18.46 27.63 13.56
C LYS A 92 -19.24 28.83 13.00
N THR A 93 -19.43 28.91 11.69
CA THR A 93 -20.18 30.00 11.07
C THR A 93 -21.65 29.54 10.97
N PRO A 94 -22.59 30.08 11.77
CA PRO A 94 -23.99 29.73 11.60
C PRO A 94 -24.41 30.21 10.21
N VAL A 95 -24.83 29.26 9.38
CA VAL A 95 -25.48 29.51 8.09
C VAL A 95 -26.67 30.44 8.36
N THR A 96 -26.46 31.73 8.16
CA THR A 96 -27.56 32.69 8.06
C THR A 96 -28.09 32.54 6.65
N THR A 97 -28.94 31.55 6.44
CA THR A 97 -29.81 31.52 5.25
C THR A 97 -30.81 32.64 5.43
N ARG A 98 -30.55 33.78 4.79
CA ARG A 98 -31.52 34.85 4.57
C ARG A 98 -32.34 34.51 3.32
N GLY A 99 -33.66 34.45 3.51
CA GLY A 99 -34.70 34.98 2.60
C GLY A 99 -34.83 34.32 1.24
#